data_AF-A0A2G2J1W0-F1
#
_entry.id   AF-A0A2G2J1W0-F1
#
_cell.length_a   1.000
_cell.length_b   1.000
_cell.length_c   1.000
_cell.angle_alpha   90.00
_cell.angle_beta   90.00
_cell.angle_gamma   90.00
#
_symmetry.space_group_name_H-M   'P 1'
#
loop_
_entity.id
_entity.type
_entity.pdbx_description
1 polymer ?
#
loop_
_entity_poly.entity_id
_entity_poly.type
_entity_poly.pdbx_seq_one_letter_code
_entity_poly.pdbx_strand_id
1 'polypeptide(L)'
;MSAAKSNTPKSRLARISEAANIYGERSFDNYAQIRSLAERVQSGLCAYLSADLSASGTSDKKCVFLVPPQGPFMSQNYGSGAFSVSGKGFLPLEPISFGLGVRVSQSGDFMRIVLHCRKEGERIFMQVEENQNYDFVLPLTDEDVDTCKEGLFQHLLHWFTDRVEHYDHGNYGSTDIGFDIQRIDDA
;
A
#
# COMPACT_ATOMS: atom_id res chain seq x y z
N MET A 1 -33.25 -5.34 -40.64
CA MET A 1 -32.32 -6.45 -40.99
C MET A 1 -31.64 -6.89 -39.70
N SER A 2 -32.14 -7.97 -39.08
CA SER A 2 -31.60 -8.50 -37.82
C SER A 2 -30.42 -9.41 -38.12
N ALA A 3 -29.23 -9.07 -37.61
CA ALA A 3 -28.07 -9.94 -37.68
C ALA A 3 -28.34 -11.21 -36.87
N ALA A 4 -28.35 -12.36 -37.55
CA ALA A 4 -28.42 -13.66 -36.91
C ALA A 4 -27.19 -13.84 -36.02
N LYS A 5 -27.39 -13.95 -34.70
CA LYS A 5 -26.34 -14.40 -33.78
C LYS A 5 -25.96 -15.84 -34.18
N SER A 6 -24.76 -15.99 -34.73
CA SER A 6 -24.16 -17.29 -35.03
C SER A 6 -24.17 -18.16 -33.77
N ASN A 7 -24.86 -19.30 -33.84
CA ASN A 7 -25.09 -20.21 -32.71
C ASN A 7 -24.07 -21.37 -32.68
N THR A 8 -22.89 -21.18 -33.29
CA THR A 8 -21.85 -22.22 -33.32
C THR A 8 -21.26 -22.42 -31.92
N PRO A 9 -21.21 -23.65 -31.38
CA PRO A 9 -20.60 -23.91 -30.08
C PRO A 9 -19.13 -23.46 -30.07
N LYS A 10 -18.76 -22.63 -29.10
CA LYS A 10 -17.37 -22.18 -28.94
C LYS A 10 -16.45 -23.39 -28.73
N SER A 11 -15.27 -23.35 -29.35
CA SER A 11 -14.23 -24.35 -29.10
C SER A 11 -13.80 -24.34 -27.63
N ARG A 12 -13.22 -25.45 -27.15
CA ARG A 12 -12.69 -25.55 -25.78
C ARG A 12 -11.68 -24.43 -25.48
N LEU A 13 -10.80 -24.15 -26.44
CA LEU A 13 -9.84 -23.05 -26.34
C LEU A 13 -10.54 -21.69 -26.25
N ALA A 14 -11.53 -21.43 -27.10
CA ALA A 14 -12.25 -20.16 -27.10
C ALA A 14 -12.94 -19.88 -25.75
N ARG A 15 -13.44 -20.92 -25.07
CA ARG A 15 -14.01 -20.80 -23.72
C ARG A 15 -12.94 -20.46 -22.66
N ILE A 16 -11.75 -21.05 -22.77
CA ILE A 16 -10.62 -20.74 -21.87
C ILE A 16 -10.16 -19.30 -22.11
N SER A 17 -10.03 -18.87 -23.37
CA SER A 17 -9.61 -17.51 -23.71
C SER A 17 -10.59 -16.45 -23.19
N GLU A 18 -11.90 -16.71 -23.28
CA GLU A 18 -12.91 -15.81 -22.73
C GLU A 18 -12.81 -15.69 -21.20
N ALA A 19 -12.64 -16.81 -20.50
CA ALA A 19 -12.43 -16.80 -19.05
C ALA A 19 -11.14 -16.07 -18.66
N ALA A 20 -10.06 -16.27 -19.42
CA ALA A 20 -8.77 -15.60 -19.19
C ALA A 20 -8.85 -14.09 -19.42
N ASN A 21 -9.62 -13.63 -20.41
CA ASN A 21 -9.84 -12.20 -20.63
C ASN A 21 -10.57 -11.55 -19.46
N ILE A 22 -11.65 -12.18 -18.98
CA ILE A 22 -12.37 -11.70 -17.79
C ILE A 22 -11.43 -11.65 -16.58
N TYR A 23 -10.65 -12.71 -16.36
CA TYR A 23 -9.63 -12.74 -15.30
C TYR A 23 -8.66 -11.55 -15.40
N GLY A 24 -8.15 -11.29 -16.60
CA GLY A 24 -7.25 -10.17 -16.87
C GLY A 24 -7.87 -8.80 -16.58
N GLU A 25 -9.11 -8.58 -17.01
CA GLU A 25 -9.86 -7.36 -16.73
C GLU A 25 -10.03 -7.14 -15.22
N ARG A 26 -10.42 -8.18 -14.48
CA ARG A 26 -10.59 -8.10 -13.02
C ARG A 26 -9.29 -7.88 -12.28
N SER A 27 -8.22 -8.51 -12.74
CA SER A 27 -6.90 -8.34 -12.14
C SER A 27 -6.34 -6.94 -12.37
N PHE A 28 -6.54 -6.40 -13.57
CA PHE A 28 -6.16 -5.02 -13.89
C PHE A 28 -6.97 -4.01 -13.07
N ASP A 29 -8.29 -4.21 -12.93
CA ASP A 29 -9.15 -3.37 -12.09
C ASP A 29 -8.69 -3.39 -10.62
N ASN A 30 -8.42 -4.57 -10.06
CA ASN A 30 -7.86 -4.71 -8.71
C ASN A 30 -6.57 -3.90 -8.54
N TYR A 31 -5.61 -4.06 -9.46
CA TYR A 31 -4.34 -3.33 -9.44
C TYR A 31 -4.54 -1.81 -9.56
N ALA A 32 -5.37 -1.35 -10.50
CA ALA A 32 -5.57 0.07 -10.75
C ALA A 32 -6.19 0.79 -9.54
N GLN A 33 -7.18 0.17 -8.89
CA GLN A 33 -7.84 0.75 -7.72
C GLN A 33 -6.93 0.76 -6.50
N ILE A 34 -6.19 -0.34 -6.25
CA ILE A 34 -5.23 -0.42 -5.14
C ILE A 34 -4.09 0.59 -5.33
N ARG A 35 -3.59 0.72 -6.57
CA ARG A 35 -2.58 1.73 -6.89
C ARG A 35 -3.08 3.14 -6.63
N SER A 36 -4.33 3.44 -7.01
CA SER A 36 -4.92 4.75 -6.76
C SER A 36 -5.03 5.05 -5.27
N LEU A 37 -5.47 4.08 -4.46
CA LEU A 37 -5.48 4.19 -2.99
C LEU A 37 -4.06 4.45 -2.45
N ALA A 38 -3.09 3.64 -2.87
CA ALA A 38 -1.70 3.74 -2.42
C ALA A 38 -1.08 5.11 -2.70
N GLU A 39 -1.30 5.66 -3.91
CA GLU A 39 -0.80 6.98 -4.31
C GLU A 39 -1.48 8.12 -3.50
N ARG A 40 -2.78 7.99 -3.21
CA ARG A 40 -3.51 8.95 -2.34
C ARG A 40 -3.02 8.92 -0.90
N VAL A 41 -2.85 7.72 -0.33
CA VAL A 41 -2.34 7.57 1.04
C VAL A 41 -0.90 8.08 1.13
N GLN A 42 -0.02 7.72 0.19
CA GLN A 42 1.37 8.19 0.20
C GLN A 42 1.49 9.71 0.13
N SER A 43 0.76 10.35 -0.80
CA SER A 43 0.80 11.79 -0.97
C SER A 43 0.17 12.53 0.22
N GLY A 44 -0.98 12.05 0.70
CA GLY A 44 -1.69 12.66 1.82
C GLY A 44 -1.00 12.47 3.17
N LEU A 45 -0.38 11.31 3.42
CA LEU A 45 0.25 11.00 4.70
C LEU A 45 1.44 11.92 4.96
N CYS A 46 2.25 12.22 3.94
CA CYS A 46 3.36 13.14 4.16
C CYS A 46 2.88 14.55 4.54
N ALA A 47 1.86 15.06 3.84
CA ALA A 47 1.24 16.34 4.19
C ALA A 47 0.69 16.31 5.62
N TYR A 48 0.00 15.23 6.00
CA TYR A 48 -0.56 15.02 7.34
C TYR A 48 0.50 15.10 8.44
N LEU A 49 1.60 14.35 8.32
CA LEU A 49 2.69 14.33 9.30
C LEU A 49 3.44 15.68 9.40
N SER A 50 3.37 16.49 8.33
CA SER A 50 4.02 17.80 8.26
C SER A 50 3.12 18.98 8.61
N ALA A 51 1.82 18.75 8.85
CA ALA A 51 0.86 19.83 9.07
C ALA A 51 1.24 20.73 10.26
N ASP A 52 1.80 20.14 11.32
CA ASP A 52 2.25 20.84 12.53
C ASP A 52 3.67 21.43 12.42
N LEU A 53 4.43 21.06 11.38
CA LEU A 53 5.83 21.47 11.19
C LEU A 53 6.00 22.85 10.53
N SER A 54 4.92 23.54 10.19
CA SER A 54 4.94 24.91 9.64
C SER A 54 5.58 25.97 10.56
N ALA A 55 5.86 25.64 11.83
CA ALA A 55 6.56 26.50 12.79
C ALA A 55 8.10 26.34 12.79
N SER A 56 8.66 25.28 12.21
CA SER A 56 10.11 25.02 12.18
C SER A 56 10.54 24.95 10.72
N GLY A 57 11.13 26.03 10.20
CA GLY A 57 11.48 26.28 8.80
C GLY A 57 12.38 25.23 8.12
N THR A 58 11.89 24.00 8.00
CA THR A 58 12.55 22.86 7.39
C THR A 58 11.76 22.51 6.14
N SER A 59 12.35 22.86 5.00
CA SER A 59 11.83 22.71 3.65
C SER A 59 11.30 21.31 3.33
N ASP A 60 10.15 21.23 2.64
CA ASP A 60 9.85 20.55 1.37
C ASP A 60 10.40 19.13 1.07
N LYS A 61 10.99 18.44 2.05
CA LYS A 61 11.55 17.10 1.88
C LYS A 61 10.40 16.09 1.95
N LYS A 62 10.17 15.36 0.86
CA LYS A 62 9.29 14.18 0.85
C LYS A 62 9.62 13.27 2.03
N CYS A 63 8.59 12.95 2.80
CA CYS A 63 8.68 12.20 4.05
C CYS A 63 8.00 10.83 3.96
N VAL A 64 7.34 10.51 2.84
CA VAL A 64 6.74 9.20 2.58
C VAL A 64 7.02 8.79 1.15
N PHE A 65 7.46 7.55 0.94
CA PHE A 65 7.73 6.96 -0.38
C PHE A 65 6.95 5.66 -0.57
N LEU A 66 6.47 5.40 -1.79
CA LEU A 66 5.96 4.08 -2.18
C LEU A 66 7.13 3.17 -2.52
N VAL A 67 7.31 2.12 -1.72
CA VAL A 67 8.46 1.22 -1.77
C VAL A 67 8.01 -0.25 -1.84
N PRO A 68 8.87 -1.20 -2.25
CA PRO A 68 8.53 -2.62 -2.23
C PRO A 68 8.17 -3.11 -0.82
N PRO A 69 7.25 -4.07 -0.67
CA PRO A 69 6.80 -4.56 0.64
C PRO A 69 7.89 -5.32 1.40
N GLN A 70 8.94 -5.79 0.71
CA GLN A 70 10.05 -6.55 1.30
C GLN A 70 11.38 -6.15 0.65
N GLY A 71 12.48 -6.51 1.30
CA GLY A 71 13.83 -6.19 0.85
C GLY A 71 14.29 -4.76 1.17
N PRO A 72 15.51 -4.38 0.76
CA PRO A 72 16.02 -3.03 0.95
C PRO A 72 15.31 -2.01 0.05
N PHE A 73 15.19 -0.77 0.50
CA PHE A 73 14.66 0.33 -0.31
C PHE A 73 15.48 1.61 -0.12
N MET A 74 15.29 2.55 -1.04
CA MET A 74 15.86 3.91 -1.02
C MET A 74 14.73 4.94 -0.86
N SER A 75 15.10 6.18 -0.54
CA SER A 75 14.19 7.33 -0.36
C SER A 75 13.64 7.85 -1.71
N GLN A 76 13.00 6.96 -2.46
CA GLN A 76 12.42 7.25 -3.77
C GLN A 76 11.13 6.43 -4.00
N ASN A 77 10.27 6.90 -4.89
CA ASN A 77 9.10 6.15 -5.32
C ASN A 77 9.49 5.10 -6.37
N TYR A 78 9.04 3.85 -6.18
CA TYR A 78 9.34 2.73 -7.06
C TYR A 78 8.32 2.53 -8.20
N GLY A 79 7.30 3.38 -8.27
CA GLY A 79 6.21 3.26 -9.26
C GLY A 79 5.56 1.87 -9.17
N SER A 80 5.40 1.20 -10.32
CA SER A 80 4.87 -0.18 -10.36
C SER A 80 5.74 -1.19 -9.59
N GLY A 81 7.03 -0.90 -9.36
CA GLY A 81 7.93 -1.75 -8.58
C GLY A 81 7.68 -1.72 -7.08
N ALA A 82 6.83 -0.82 -6.58
CA ALA A 82 6.43 -0.80 -5.17
C ALA A 82 5.45 -1.93 -4.79
N PHE A 83 4.82 -2.56 -5.78
CA PHE A 83 3.74 -3.53 -5.57
C PHE A 83 4.25 -4.97 -5.72
N SER A 84 3.67 -5.90 -4.95
CA SER A 84 3.99 -7.33 -5.00
C SER A 84 3.70 -7.98 -6.35
N VAL A 85 2.78 -7.39 -7.12
CA VAL A 85 2.46 -7.81 -8.48
C VAL A 85 3.07 -6.84 -9.48
N SER A 86 3.85 -7.36 -10.42
CA SER A 86 4.39 -6.61 -11.56
C SER A 86 4.64 -7.55 -12.74
N GLY A 87 4.59 -7.04 -13.98
CA GLY A 87 4.97 -7.82 -15.16
C GLY A 87 4.18 -7.54 -16.43
N LYS A 88 4.45 -8.34 -17.47
CA LYS A 88 3.76 -8.32 -18.76
C LYS A 88 2.83 -9.53 -18.85
N GLY A 89 1.52 -9.31 -18.98
CA GLY A 89 0.50 -10.35 -19.05
C GLY A 89 -0.63 -10.13 -18.06
N PHE A 90 -1.40 -11.19 -17.77
CA PHE A 90 -2.39 -11.15 -16.70
C PHE A 90 -1.68 -11.09 -15.35
N LEU A 91 -1.93 -10.03 -14.58
CA LEU A 91 -1.51 -9.99 -13.18
C LEU A 91 -2.27 -11.08 -12.41
N PRO A 92 -1.68 -11.67 -11.36
CA PRO A 92 -2.43 -12.54 -10.47
C PRO A 92 -3.61 -11.80 -9.82
N LEU A 93 -4.81 -12.38 -9.88
CA LEU A 93 -5.96 -11.90 -9.12
C LEU A 93 -5.84 -12.35 -7.66
N GLU A 94 -4.98 -11.67 -6.92
CA GLU A 94 -4.65 -11.95 -5.52
C GLU A 94 -4.50 -10.64 -4.72
N PRO A 95 -4.41 -10.69 -3.39
CA PRO A 95 -4.08 -9.52 -2.58
C PRO A 95 -2.75 -8.90 -3.01
N ILE A 96 -2.73 -7.58 -3.19
CA ILE A 96 -1.56 -6.81 -3.59
C ILE A 96 -0.96 -6.16 -2.37
N SER A 97 0.34 -6.34 -2.19
CA SER A 97 1.09 -5.76 -1.07
C SER A 97 2.02 -4.64 -1.55
N PHE A 98 2.20 -3.59 -0.76
CA PHE A 98 3.18 -2.54 -0.99
C PHE A 98 3.67 -1.95 0.33
N GLY A 99 4.78 -1.22 0.30
CA GLY A 99 5.33 -0.53 1.45
C GLY A 99 5.16 0.99 1.37
N LEU A 100 4.97 1.63 2.53
CA LEU A 100 5.19 3.06 2.72
C LEU A 100 6.47 3.26 3.52
N GLY A 101 7.52 3.78 2.88
CA GLY A 101 8.75 4.22 3.55
C GLY A 101 8.52 5.60 4.16
N VAL A 102 8.24 5.66 5.46
CA VAL A 102 7.93 6.87 6.21
C VAL A 102 9.17 7.35 6.96
N ARG A 103 9.50 8.62 6.82
CA ARG A 103 10.60 9.25 7.57
C ARG A 103 10.18 9.37 9.04
N VAL A 104 10.98 8.79 9.92
CA VAL A 104 10.72 8.74 11.38
C VAL A 104 11.69 9.58 12.20
N SER A 105 12.75 10.11 11.57
CA SER A 105 13.73 10.95 12.25
C SER A 105 14.13 12.19 11.45
N GLN A 106 14.64 13.20 12.17
CA GLN A 106 15.26 14.36 11.56
C GLN A 106 16.59 14.01 10.86
N SER A 107 17.29 12.96 11.30
CA SER A 107 18.54 12.47 10.72
C SER A 107 18.38 11.75 9.37
N GLY A 108 17.16 11.44 8.93
CA GLY A 108 16.90 10.78 7.66
C GLY A 108 16.69 9.26 7.76
N ASP A 109 16.22 8.79 8.91
CA ASP A 109 15.87 7.39 9.12
C ASP A 109 14.44 7.14 8.64
N PHE A 110 14.25 6.03 7.94
CA PHE A 110 12.97 5.61 7.39
C PHE A 110 12.53 4.27 7.98
N MET A 111 11.23 4.17 8.20
CA MET A 111 10.55 2.94 8.59
C MET A 111 9.56 2.53 7.50
N ARG A 112 9.50 1.24 7.18
CA ARG A 112 8.52 0.72 6.23
C ARG A 112 7.28 0.22 6.97
N ILE A 113 6.11 0.72 6.57
CA ILE A 113 4.81 0.11 6.88
C ILE A 113 4.40 -0.77 5.70
N VAL A 114 4.03 -2.02 5.94
CA VAL A 114 3.55 -2.93 4.88
C VAL A 114 2.04 -2.98 4.89
N LEU A 115 1.43 -2.75 3.72
CA LEU A 115 -0.01 -2.77 3.52
C LEU A 115 -0.38 -3.89 2.54
N HIS A 116 -1.43 -4.63 2.88
CA HIS A 116 -2.00 -5.70 2.07
C HIS A 116 -3.41 -5.31 1.64
N CYS A 117 -3.61 -5.12 0.34
CA CYS A 117 -4.87 -4.65 -0.21
C CYS A 117 -5.53 -5.69 -1.11
N ARG A 118 -6.85 -5.72 -1.14
CA ARG A 118 -7.63 -6.44 -2.15
C ARG A 118 -8.92 -5.70 -2.48
N LYS A 119 -9.32 -5.70 -3.74
CA LYS A 119 -10.63 -5.22 -4.16
C LYS A 119 -11.63 -6.38 -4.19
N GLU A 120 -12.80 -6.18 -3.61
CA GLU A 120 -13.95 -7.08 -3.74
C GLU A 120 -15.20 -6.27 -4.13
N GLY A 121 -15.70 -6.49 -5.34
CA GLY A 121 -16.83 -5.69 -5.86
C GLY A 121 -16.50 -4.20 -5.84
N GLU A 122 -17.33 -3.40 -5.16
CA GLU A 122 -17.18 -1.95 -5.01
C GLU A 122 -16.45 -1.55 -3.72
N ARG A 123 -15.68 -2.47 -3.12
CA ARG A 123 -14.92 -2.22 -1.89
C ARG A 123 -13.45 -2.54 -2.04
N ILE A 124 -12.60 -1.79 -1.33
CA ILE A 124 -11.20 -2.15 -1.10
C ILE A 124 -11.03 -2.47 0.37
N PHE A 125 -10.41 -3.61 0.65
CA PHE A 125 -9.96 -3.99 1.99
C PHE A 125 -8.46 -3.77 2.05
N MET A 126 -8.00 -3.06 3.08
CA MET A 126 -6.60 -2.82 3.35
C MET A 126 -6.28 -3.27 4.77
N GLN A 127 -5.30 -4.15 4.87
CA GLN A 127 -4.74 -4.59 6.14
C GLN A 127 -3.36 -3.95 6.31
N VAL A 128 -3.11 -3.36 7.48
CA VAL A 128 -1.80 -2.88 7.92
C VAL A 128 -1.26 -3.94 8.89
N GLU A 129 -0.23 -4.65 8.44
CA GLU A 129 0.39 -5.75 9.18
C GLU A 129 -0.63 -6.79 9.70
N GLU A 130 -0.53 -7.27 10.95
CA GLU A 130 -1.44 -8.31 11.45
C GLU A 130 -2.72 -7.76 12.10
N ASN A 131 -2.76 -6.48 12.50
CA ASN A 131 -3.69 -6.03 13.54
C ASN A 131 -4.66 -4.90 13.16
N GLN A 132 -4.48 -4.21 12.03
CA GLN A 132 -5.34 -3.08 11.66
C GLN A 132 -5.93 -3.24 10.26
N ASN A 133 -7.24 -3.07 10.15
CA ASN A 133 -7.98 -3.22 8.89
C ASN A 133 -8.78 -1.96 8.58
N TYR A 134 -8.84 -1.62 7.29
CA TYR A 134 -9.61 -0.52 6.74
C TYR A 134 -10.44 -1.01 5.56
N ASP A 135 -11.68 -0.55 5.50
CA ASP A 135 -12.62 -0.86 4.44
C ASP A 135 -12.99 0.44 3.72
N PHE A 136 -12.75 0.49 2.42
CA PHE A 136 -13.07 1.63 1.58
C PHE A 136 -14.21 1.27 0.63
N VAL A 137 -15.17 2.18 0.46
CA VAL A 137 -16.20 2.06 -0.58
C VAL A 137 -15.76 2.89 -1.79
N LEU A 138 -15.90 2.34 -2.99
CA LEU A 138 -15.60 3.05 -4.23
C LEU A 138 -16.79 3.92 -4.69
N PRO A 139 -16.56 5.14 -5.22
CA PRO A 139 -15.26 5.80 -5.37
C PRO A 139 -14.69 6.30 -4.03
N LEU A 140 -13.36 6.28 -3.90
CA LEU A 140 -12.66 6.71 -2.70
C LEU A 140 -12.99 8.16 -2.33
N THR A 141 -13.37 8.37 -1.06
CA THR A 141 -13.59 9.70 -0.48
C THR A 141 -12.33 10.18 0.26
N ASP A 142 -12.20 11.51 0.42
CA ASP A 142 -11.09 12.08 1.19
C ASP A 142 -11.19 11.75 2.68
N GLU A 143 -12.41 11.66 3.23
CA GLU A 143 -12.68 11.32 4.64
C GLU A 143 -12.17 9.92 5.01
N ASP A 144 -12.41 8.92 4.14
CA ASP A 144 -11.91 7.56 4.37
C ASP A 144 -10.38 7.53 4.35
N VAL A 145 -9.76 8.27 3.43
CA VAL A 145 -8.30 8.37 3.31
C VAL A 145 -7.71 9.14 4.50
N ASP A 146 -8.39 10.16 5.00
CA ASP A 146 -7.99 10.91 6.21
C ASP A 146 -7.99 10.03 7.45
N THR A 147 -9.04 9.24 7.65
CA THR A 147 -9.13 8.26 8.74
C THR A 147 -8.00 7.23 8.66
N CYS A 148 -7.71 6.75 7.45
CA CYS A 148 -6.57 5.86 7.20
C CYS A 148 -5.23 6.50 7.59
N LYS A 149 -4.99 7.77 7.24
CA LYS A 149 -3.73 8.46 7.57
C LYS A 149 -3.53 8.60 9.07
N GLU A 150 -4.58 8.97 9.80
CA GLU A 150 -4.51 9.06 11.25
C GLU A 150 -4.18 7.71 11.88
N GLY A 151 -4.85 6.64 11.45
CA GLY A 151 -4.55 5.31 11.98
C GLY A 151 -3.13 4.83 11.65
N LEU A 152 -2.58 5.18 10.48
CA LEU A 152 -1.17 4.91 10.14
C LEU A 152 -0.19 5.72 11.01
N PHE A 153 -0.51 6.97 11.32
CA PHE A 153 0.26 7.78 12.26
C PHE A 153 0.26 7.16 13.66
N GLN A 154 -0.92 6.80 14.18
CA GLN A 154 -1.04 6.16 15.49
C GLN A 154 -0.28 4.83 15.54
N HIS A 155 -0.35 4.03 14.48
CA HIS A 155 0.41 2.79 14.38
C HIS A 155 1.93 3.02 14.48
N LEU A 156 2.48 3.99 13.75
CA LEU A 156 3.89 4.36 13.85
C LEU A 156 4.27 4.85 15.25
N LEU A 157 3.46 5.75 15.83
CA LEU A 157 3.71 6.30 17.15
C LEU A 157 3.72 5.20 18.21
N HIS A 158 2.71 4.34 18.20
CA HIS A 158 2.55 3.22 19.13
C HIS A 158 3.73 2.26 19.05
N TRP A 159 4.20 1.95 17.84
CA TRP A 159 5.37 1.10 17.64
C TRP A 159 6.60 1.59 18.43
N PHE A 160 6.88 2.90 18.39
CA PHE A 160 8.01 3.47 19.13
C PHE A 160 7.74 3.50 20.64
N THR A 161 6.54 3.93 21.07
CA THR A 161 6.23 4.03 22.50
C THR A 161 6.24 2.67 23.19
N ASP A 162 5.71 1.64 22.54
CA ASP A 162 5.64 0.29 23.08
C ASP A 162 7.02 -0.34 23.22
N ARG A 163 7.92 -0.10 22.25
CA ARG A 163 9.30 -0.59 22.34
C ARG A 163 10.06 0.04 23.48
N VAL A 164 9.84 1.33 23.76
CA VAL A 164 10.40 2.01 24.93
C VAL A 164 9.80 1.44 26.22
N GLU A 165 8.47 1.27 26.28
CA GLU A 165 7.80 0.69 27.45
C GLU A 165 8.29 -0.73 27.74
N HIS A 166 8.41 -1.57 26.71
CA HIS A 166 8.95 -2.92 26.85
C HIS A 166 10.40 -2.93 27.33
N TYR A 167 11.22 -1.98 26.90
CA TYR A 167 12.58 -1.82 27.40
C TYR A 167 12.58 -1.42 28.88
N ASP A 168 11.83 -0.38 29.24
CA ASP A 168 11.79 0.18 30.60
C ASP A 168 11.22 -0.80 31.63
N HIS A 169 10.27 -1.65 31.22
CA HIS A 169 9.63 -2.65 32.09
C HIS A 169 10.21 -4.06 31.97
N GLY A 170 11.33 -4.22 31.25
CA GLY A 170 12.07 -5.49 31.21
C GLY A 170 11.40 -6.61 30.41
N ASN A 171 10.49 -6.28 29.50
CA ASN A 171 9.81 -7.22 28.60
C ASN A 171 10.31 -7.07 27.14
N TYR A 172 11.58 -6.74 26.98
CA TYR A 172 12.22 -6.57 25.67
C TYR A 172 12.76 -7.92 25.16
N GLY A 173 12.21 -8.42 24.04
CA GLY A 173 12.61 -9.71 23.46
C GLY A 173 11.53 -10.46 22.67
N SER A 174 10.40 -9.81 22.30
CA SER A 174 9.39 -10.43 21.43
C SER A 174 9.96 -10.72 20.05
N THR A 175 9.63 -11.90 19.51
CA THR A 175 9.91 -12.32 18.13
C THR A 175 8.96 -11.68 17.14
N ASP A 176 8.82 -10.35 17.14
CA ASP A 176 8.12 -9.69 16.04
C ASP A 176 9.03 -9.69 14.82
N ILE A 177 8.67 -10.55 13.88
CA ILE A 177 9.33 -10.66 12.59
C ILE A 177 8.93 -9.43 11.78
N GLY A 178 9.89 -8.52 11.56
CA GLY A 178 9.90 -7.69 10.36
C GLY A 178 9.92 -6.18 10.56
N PHE A 179 10.91 -5.63 11.25
CA PHE A 179 11.15 -4.19 11.20
C PHE A 179 12.63 -3.88 10.97
N ASP A 180 12.90 -3.16 9.90
CA ASP A 180 14.24 -2.74 9.49
C ASP A 180 14.22 -1.22 9.41
N ILE A 181 14.70 -0.54 10.46
CA ILE A 181 14.92 0.91 10.41
C ILE A 181 16.15 1.11 9.52
N GLN A 182 15.90 1.66 8.33
CA GLN A 182 16.96 1.90 7.36
C GLN A 182 17.37 3.37 7.43
N ARG A 183 18.63 3.60 7.80
CA ARG A 183 19.27 4.89 7.57
C ARG A 183 19.56 4.97 6.08
N ILE A 184 18.94 5.93 5.41
CA ILE A 184 19.14 6.15 3.98
C ILE A 184 20.05 7.36 3.84
N ASP A 185 21.27 7.14 3.33
CA ASP A 185 22.17 8.24 3.00
C ASP A 185 21.59 8.99 1.77
N ASP A 186 21.49 10.31 1.87
CA ASP A 186 21.12 11.18 0.74
C ASP A 186 22.23 11.04 -0.32
N ALA A 187 21.92 10.37 -1.45
CA ALA A 187 22.83 10.23 -2.60
C ALA A 187 23.03 11.53 -3.37
#